data_AF-A0A1A8CF87-F1
#
_entry.id   AF-A0A1A8CF87-F1
#
_cell.length_a   1.000
_cell.length_b   1.000
_cell.length_c   1.000
_cell.angle_alpha   90.00
_cell.angle_beta   90.00
_cell.angle_gamma   90.00
#
_symmetry.space_group_name_H-M   'P 1'
#
loop_
_entity.id
_entity.type
_entity.pdbx_description
1 polymer ?
#
loop_
_entity_poly.entity_id
_entity_poly.type
_entity_poly.pdbx_seq_one_letter_code
_entity_poly.pdbx_strand_id
1 'polypeptide(L)'
;EEKISIYKLTGAVMHHGNMKFKQKQREEQAEPDGTEVADKIAYLLGLNSADMLKALCYPRVKVGNEMVTKGQTVPQVNNAVSALCKSIYEKMFLWMVIRINEMLDTKQSRAFFIGVLDIA
;
A
#
# COMPACT_ATOMS: atom_id res chain seq x y z
N GLU A 1 20.79 0.25 2.06
CA GLU A 1 19.56 -0.56 2.15
C GLU A 1 18.31 0.30 2.04
N GLU A 2 18.14 1.31 2.91
CA GLU A 2 16.99 2.24 2.93
C GLU A 2 16.60 2.81 1.56
N LYS A 3 17.57 3.29 0.78
CA LYS A 3 17.36 3.80 -0.59
C LYS A 3 16.68 2.77 -1.51
N ILE A 4 17.13 1.51 -1.47
CA ILE A 4 16.57 0.45 -2.31
C ILE A 4 15.15 0.11 -1.82
N SER A 5 14.90 0.12 -0.52
CA SER A 5 13.57 -0.09 0.04
C SER A 5 12.56 0.95 -0.44
N ILE A 6 12.94 2.23 -0.51
CA ILE A 6 12.10 3.29 -1.09
C ILE A 6 11.79 3.01 -2.57
N TYR A 7 12.78 2.58 -3.35
CA TYR A 7 12.57 2.24 -4.76
C TYR A 7 11.65 1.03 -4.93
N LYS A 8 11.78 0.01 -4.09
CA LYS A 8 10.89 -1.15 -4.08
C LYS A 8 9.45 -0.75 -3.76
N LEU A 9 9.24 0.08 -2.73
CA LEU A 9 7.91 0.58 -2.36
C LEU A 9 7.29 1.41 -3.49
N THR A 10 8.08 2.30 -4.10
CA THR A 10 7.63 3.12 -5.25
C THR A 10 7.25 2.23 -6.45
N GLY A 11 8.10 1.26 -6.79
CA GLY A 11 7.80 0.29 -7.85
C GLY A 11 6.57 -0.56 -7.56
N ALA A 12 6.38 -0.97 -6.30
CA ALA A 12 5.19 -1.70 -5.88
C ALA A 12 3.93 -0.87 -6.10
N VAL A 13 3.92 0.43 -5.73
CA VAL A 13 2.79 1.34 -5.98
C VAL A 13 2.46 1.42 -7.47
N MET A 14 3.47 1.52 -8.34
CA MET A 14 3.25 1.53 -9.80
C MET A 14 2.65 0.21 -10.30
N HIS A 15 3.12 -0.93 -9.81
CA HIS A 15 2.60 -2.23 -10.23
C HIS A 15 1.16 -2.48 -9.76
N HIS A 16 0.75 -1.98 -8.59
CA HIS A 16 -0.64 -2.10 -8.13
C HIS A 16 -1.64 -1.49 -9.13
N GLY A 17 -1.28 -0.40 -9.81
CA GLY A 17 -2.13 0.22 -10.84
C GLY A 17 -2.40 -0.66 -12.06
N ASN A 18 -1.61 -1.73 -12.25
CA ASN A 18 -1.77 -2.68 -13.35
C ASN A 18 -2.48 -3.98 -12.93
N MET A 19 -2.92 -4.11 -11.67
CA MET A 19 -3.69 -5.28 -11.25
C MET A 19 -5.04 -5.31 -11.96
N LYS A 20 -5.45 -6.50 -12.40
CA LYS A 20 -6.72 -6.71 -13.08
C LYS A 20 -7.56 -7.70 -12.29
N PHE A 21 -8.85 -7.40 -12.24
CA PHE A 21 -9.85 -8.23 -11.59
C PHE A 21 -11.06 -8.34 -12.51
N LYS A 22 -11.72 -9.49 -12.46
CA LYS A 22 -12.94 -9.76 -13.21
C LYS A 22 -14.03 -10.26 -12.27
N GLN A 23 -15.27 -10.12 -12.70
CA GLN A 23 -16.40 -10.69 -11.98
C GLN A 23 -16.48 -12.19 -12.29
N LYS A 24 -16.75 -13.00 -11.28
CA LYS A 24 -17.06 -14.42 -11.47
C LYS A 24 -18.35 -14.60 -12.28
N GLN A 25 -18.41 -15.61 -13.15
CA GLN A 25 -19.52 -15.80 -14.09
C GLN A 25 -20.92 -15.91 -13.47
N ARG A 26 -21.06 -16.31 -12.21
CA ARG A 26 -22.35 -16.56 -11.54
C ARG A 26 -22.47 -15.90 -10.16
N GLU A 27 -21.51 -15.06 -9.80
CA GLU A 27 -21.44 -14.38 -8.50
C GLU A 27 -21.12 -12.91 -8.72
N GLU A 28 -21.49 -12.03 -7.79
CA GLU A 28 -21.08 -10.61 -7.84
C GLU A 28 -19.62 -10.39 -7.42
N GLN A 29 -18.96 -11.45 -6.95
CA GLN A 29 -17.62 -11.39 -6.38
C GLN A 29 -16.54 -11.25 -7.47
N ALA A 30 -15.52 -10.50 -7.12
CA ALA A 30 -14.30 -10.36 -7.90
C ALA A 30 -13.39 -11.58 -7.75
N GLU A 31 -12.67 -11.89 -8.82
CA GLU A 31 -11.52 -12.78 -8.81
C GLU A 31 -10.34 -12.14 -9.56
N PRO A 32 -9.09 -12.51 -9.25
CA PRO A 32 -7.92 -12.02 -9.98
C PRO A 32 -7.98 -12.41 -11.46
N ASP A 33 -7.66 -11.47 -12.34
CA ASP A 33 -7.50 -11.73 -13.78
C ASP A 33 -6.02 -11.82 -14.15
N GLY A 34 -5.41 -12.91 -13.68
CA GLY A 34 -3.96 -13.14 -13.73
C GLY A 34 -3.24 -12.79 -12.42
N THR A 35 -2.06 -13.36 -12.23
CA THR A 35 -1.28 -13.24 -10.98
C THR A 35 0.07 -12.56 -11.17
N GLU A 36 0.55 -12.42 -12.40
CA GLU A 36 1.92 -11.94 -12.70
C GLU A 36 2.24 -10.58 -12.05
N VAL A 37 1.27 -9.65 -12.05
CA VAL A 37 1.42 -8.34 -11.42
C VAL A 37 1.46 -8.47 -9.90
N ALA A 38 0.63 -9.34 -9.33
CA ALA A 38 0.60 -9.63 -7.90
C ALA A 38 1.93 -10.25 -7.44
N ASP A 39 2.53 -11.13 -8.23
CA ASP A 39 3.82 -11.75 -7.93
C ASP A 39 4.96 -10.72 -7.90
N LYS A 40 4.95 -9.76 -8.85
CA LYS A 40 5.91 -8.64 -8.85
C LYS A 40 5.76 -7.77 -7.60
N ILE A 41 4.53 -7.42 -7.24
CA ILE A 41 4.25 -6.63 -6.03
C ILE A 41 4.71 -7.39 -4.78
N ALA A 42 4.35 -8.67 -4.68
CA ALA A 42 4.70 -9.54 -3.57
C ALA A 42 6.22 -9.65 -3.40
N TYR A 43 6.97 -9.80 -4.49
CA TYR A 43 8.43 -9.79 -4.46
C TYR A 43 9.01 -8.46 -3.94
N LEU A 44 8.46 -7.33 -4.39
CA LEU A 44 8.94 -6.01 -3.97
C LEU A 44 8.61 -5.72 -2.49
N LEU A 45 7.46 -6.17 -2.00
CA LEU A 45 6.98 -5.94 -0.63
C LEU A 45 7.38 -7.04 0.35
N GLY A 46 7.96 -8.16 -0.11
CA GLY A 46 8.28 -9.31 0.72
C GLY A 46 7.03 -10.02 1.26
N LEU A 47 5.97 -10.11 0.45
CA LEU A 47 4.69 -10.73 0.81
C LEU A 47 4.47 -12.02 0.02
N ASN A 48 3.43 -12.78 0.39
CA ASN A 48 2.90 -13.86 -0.43
C ASN A 48 1.80 -13.31 -1.37
N SER A 49 1.91 -13.56 -2.67
CA SER A 49 0.97 -13.03 -3.66
C SER A 49 -0.43 -13.63 -3.56
N ALA A 50 -0.54 -14.92 -3.25
CA ALA A 50 -1.83 -15.59 -3.06
C ALA A 50 -2.57 -15.03 -1.84
N ASP A 51 -1.87 -14.79 -0.74
CA ASP A 51 -2.45 -14.18 0.46
C ASP A 51 -2.88 -12.72 0.20
N MET A 52 -2.08 -11.95 -0.54
CA MET A 52 -2.43 -10.59 -0.94
C MET A 52 -3.70 -10.57 -1.80
N LEU A 53 -3.78 -11.41 -2.82
CA LEU A 53 -4.97 -11.50 -3.70
C LEU A 53 -6.20 -11.96 -2.91
N LYS A 54 -6.03 -12.94 -2.01
CA LYS A 54 -7.09 -13.39 -1.11
C LYS A 54 -7.55 -12.27 -0.19
N ALA A 55 -6.64 -11.49 0.39
CA ALA A 55 -6.99 -10.38 1.27
C ALA A 55 -7.73 -9.25 0.53
N LEU A 56 -7.43 -9.03 -0.75
CA LEU A 56 -8.11 -8.06 -1.59
C LEU A 56 -9.53 -8.49 -2.00
N CYS A 57 -9.69 -9.73 -2.49
CA CYS A 57 -10.99 -10.23 -2.95
C CYS A 57 -11.90 -10.71 -1.81
N TYR A 58 -11.29 -11.20 -0.71
CA TYR A 58 -11.96 -11.84 0.43
C TYR A 58 -11.39 -11.34 1.77
N PRO A 59 -11.44 -10.03 2.06
CA PRO A 59 -11.00 -9.50 3.35
C PRO A 59 -11.77 -10.11 4.52
N ARG A 60 -11.07 -10.27 5.65
CA ARG A 60 -11.68 -10.62 6.93
C ARG A 60 -12.10 -9.32 7.63
N VAL A 61 -13.38 -9.23 7.98
CA VAL A 61 -13.98 -8.08 8.65
C VAL A 61 -14.42 -8.51 10.04
N LYS A 62 -14.15 -7.68 11.04
CA LYS A 62 -14.60 -7.92 12.42
C LYS A 62 -16.07 -7.54 12.54
N VAL A 63 -16.90 -8.48 12.99
CA VAL A 63 -18.33 -8.28 13.28
C VAL A 63 -18.57 -8.73 14.72
N GLY A 64 -18.80 -7.77 15.62
CA GLY A 64 -18.80 -8.03 17.06
C GLY A 64 -17.44 -8.58 17.52
N ASN A 65 -17.44 -9.79 18.06
CA ASN A 65 -16.21 -10.49 18.50
C ASN A 65 -15.67 -11.50 17.46
N GLU A 66 -16.33 -11.66 16.31
CA GLU A 66 -15.95 -12.66 15.30
C GLU A 66 -15.30 -12.00 14.07
N MET A 67 -14.49 -12.78 13.34
CA MET A 67 -13.86 -12.38 12.08
C MET A 67 -14.48 -13.16 10.93
N VAL A 68 -15.27 -12.49 10.12
CA VAL A 68 -15.97 -13.09 8.98
C VAL A 68 -15.30 -12.72 7.67
N THR A 69 -15.24 -13.68 6.74
CA THR A 69 -14.72 -13.44 5.39
C THR A 69 -15.83 -12.84 4.52
N LYS A 70 -15.56 -11.69 3.90
CA LYS A 70 -16.52 -11.02 3.03
C LYS A 70 -15.96 -10.89 1.61
N GLY A 71 -16.64 -11.50 0.64
CA GLY A 71 -16.32 -11.30 -0.78
C GLY A 71 -16.59 -9.86 -1.22
N GLN A 72 -15.76 -9.34 -2.11
CA GLN A 72 -15.86 -7.98 -2.66
C GLN A 72 -16.21 -8.02 -4.14
N THR A 73 -16.90 -6.98 -4.63
CA THR A 73 -17.13 -6.77 -6.06
C THR A 73 -15.89 -6.16 -6.73
N VAL A 74 -15.80 -6.21 -8.07
CA VAL A 74 -14.64 -5.66 -8.80
C VAL A 74 -14.39 -4.18 -8.49
N PRO A 75 -15.41 -3.29 -8.46
CA PRO A 75 -15.22 -1.90 -8.05
C PRO A 75 -14.67 -1.75 -6.61
N GLN A 76 -15.15 -2.58 -5.67
CA GLN A 76 -14.67 -2.54 -4.29
C GLN A 76 -13.20 -2.95 -4.18
N VAL A 77 -12.78 -3.98 -4.90
CA VAL A 77 -11.38 -4.40 -4.96
C VAL A 77 -10.49 -3.31 -5.56
N ASN A 78 -10.91 -2.70 -6.68
CA ASN A 78 -10.16 -1.60 -7.30
C ASN A 78 -10.02 -0.37 -6.38
N ASN A 79 -11.06 -0.06 -5.61
CA ASN A 79 -11.01 0.98 -4.60
C ASN A 79 -10.02 0.63 -3.47
N ALA A 80 -10.03 -0.62 -3.01
CA ALA A 80 -9.08 -1.10 -2.00
C ALA A 80 -7.63 -1.04 -2.49
N VAL A 81 -7.36 -1.46 -3.74
CA VAL A 81 -6.04 -1.34 -4.36
C VAL A 81 -5.60 0.12 -4.42
N SER A 82 -6.48 1.02 -4.86
CA SER A 82 -6.18 2.46 -4.94
C SER A 82 -5.89 3.07 -3.56
N ALA A 83 -6.66 2.69 -2.54
CA ALA A 83 -6.45 3.13 -1.16
C ALA A 83 -5.11 2.59 -0.60
N LEU A 84 -4.78 1.33 -0.90
CA LEU A 84 -3.51 0.71 -0.51
C LEU A 84 -2.33 1.46 -1.15
N CYS A 85 -2.39 1.78 -2.44
CA CYS A 85 -1.38 2.59 -3.12
C CYS A 85 -1.13 3.93 -2.42
N LYS A 86 -2.21 4.67 -2.14
CA LYS A 86 -2.13 5.97 -1.45
C LYS A 86 -1.49 5.81 -0.08
N SER A 87 -1.91 4.80 0.69
CA SER A 87 -1.39 4.56 2.03
C SER A 87 0.09 4.16 2.04
N ILE A 88 0.53 3.31 1.09
CA ILE A 88 1.94 2.94 0.96
C ILE A 88 2.79 4.18 0.67
N TYR A 89 2.38 4.99 -0.32
CA TYR A 89 3.12 6.19 -0.70
C TYR A 89 3.17 7.22 0.42
N GLU A 90 2.03 7.51 1.06
CA GLU A 90 1.92 8.44 2.19
C GLU A 90 2.86 8.04 3.33
N LYS A 91 2.80 6.77 3.76
CA LYS A 91 3.64 6.26 4.86
C LYS A 91 5.12 6.28 4.50
N MET A 92 5.47 5.93 3.26
CA MET A 92 6.84 6.00 2.75
C MET A 92 7.36 7.45 2.78
N PHE A 93 6.55 8.41 2.30
CA PHE A 93 6.92 9.82 2.27
C PHE A 93 7.10 10.39 3.68
N LEU A 94 6.16 10.12 4.59
CA LEU A 94 6.29 10.54 5.99
C LEU A 94 7.56 9.95 6.65
N TRP A 95 7.84 8.67 6.39
CA TRP A 95 9.05 8.03 6.88
C TRP A 95 10.32 8.71 6.33
N MET A 96 10.35 9.09 5.04
CA MET A 96 11.47 9.83 4.47
C MET A 96 11.68 11.18 5.15
N VAL A 97 10.61 11.93 5.44
CA VAL A 97 10.70 13.21 6.15
C VAL A 97 11.30 13.02 7.54
N ILE A 98 10.82 12.03 8.30
CA ILE A 98 11.36 11.70 9.63
C ILE A 98 12.85 11.35 9.51
N ARG A 99 13.21 10.49 8.56
CA ARG A 99 14.58 10.03 8.36
C ARG A 99 15.55 11.16 8.00
N ILE A 100 15.11 12.09 7.16
CA ILE A 100 15.90 13.28 6.80
C ILE A 100 16.06 14.20 8.02
N ASN A 101 14.98 14.42 8.78
CA ASN A 101 15.03 15.25 9.99
C ASN A 101 16.00 14.69 11.05
N GLU A 102 16.05 13.36 11.22
CA GLU A 102 17.04 12.70 12.09
C GLU A 102 18.48 12.98 11.64
N MET A 103 18.75 12.98 10.33
CA MET A 103 20.08 13.26 9.79
C MET A 103 20.50 14.73 9.90
N LEU A 104 19.53 15.65 9.97
CA LEU A 104 19.76 17.07 10.16
C LEU A 104 19.83 17.47 11.65
N ASP A 105 19.54 16.54 12.57
CA ASP A 105 19.57 16.82 13.99
C ASP A 105 21.01 16.77 14.55
N THR A 106 21.54 17.94 14.90
CA THR A 106 22.89 18.13 15.43
C THR A 106 22.99 17.97 16.96
N LYS A 107 21.88 17.75 17.68
CA LYS A 107 21.80 17.66 19.15
C LYS A 107 22.30 18.90 19.93
N GLN A 108 22.63 19.99 19.23
CA GLN A 108 23.00 21.26 19.86
C GLN A 108 21.75 21.97 20.41
N SER A 109 21.94 22.76 21.48
CA SER A 109 20.87 23.63 21.99
C SER A 109 20.46 24.65 20.94
N ARG A 110 19.15 24.79 20.72
CA ARG A 110 18.57 25.72 19.74
C ARG A 110 17.70 26.73 20.48
N ALA A 111 18.01 28.01 20.37
CA ALA A 111 17.25 29.09 21.00
C ALA A 111 16.20 29.71 20.06
N PHE A 112 16.47 29.73 18.75
CA PHE A 112 15.63 30.38 17.74
C PHE A 112 15.59 29.54 16.45
N PHE A 113 14.57 29.73 15.63
CA PHE A 113 14.48 29.16 14.28
C PHE A 113 13.82 30.16 13.32
N ILE A 114 14.13 30.03 12.03
CA ILE A 114 13.42 30.71 10.93
C ILE A 114 12.70 29.64 10.13
N GLY A 115 11.37 29.69 10.10
CA GLY A 115 10.55 28.79 9.30
C GLY A 115 10.31 29.36 7.90
N VAL A 116 10.54 28.56 6.87
CA VAL A 116 10.19 28.88 5.49
C VAL A 116 9.02 28.00 5.09
N LEU A 117 7.89 28.62 4.71
CA LEU A 117 6.66 27.92 4.32
C LEU A 117 6.55 27.88 2.79
N ASP A 118 6.29 26.69 2.24
CA ASP A 118 5.98 26.46 0.84
C ASP A 118 4.78 25.50 0.73
N ILE A 119 3.71 25.95 0.07
CA ILE A 119 2.49 25.18 -0.18
C ILE A 119 1.93 25.59 -1.56
N ALA A 120 1.59 24.60 -2.38
CA ALA A 120 1.05 24.77 -3.73
C ALA A 120 -0.48 24.81 -3.76
#